data_AF-A0A178VW49-F1
#
_entry.id   AF-A0A178VW49-F1
#
_cell.length_a   1.000
_cell.length_b   1.000
_cell.length_c   1.000
_cell.angle_alpha   90.00
_cell.angle_beta   90.00
_cell.angle_gamma   90.00
#
_symmetry.space_group_name_H-M   'P 1'
#
loop_
_entity.id
_entity.type
_entity.pdbx_description
1 polymer ?
#
loop_
_entity_poly.entity_id
_entity_poly.type
_entity_poly.pdbx_seq_one_letter_code
_entity_poly.pdbx_strand_id
1 'polypeptide(L)'
;MSPSSTTTCTSLLEELQIIWDEIGESYNERDKMLLELEQECLDIYNKKVEKTRKFRAELQRSLAQAEAEIASLMSALGEKVSFPKKEGSLKEQISSVKPVLEDLLMKKDRRRKELSETLNQIAEITSNIAGNDYTVSSGSEVDESDLTQRKLDELRADLQDLRNEKAVRLQKVNSYISAVHELSEILSFDFSKALNSVHSSLTEFSKTHSKSISNDTLARFTELVKSLKAEKHERLLKLQGLGRSMQELWNLMETPMDERRRFDHCSSLLSSLPDDALKKGCLSLDIIREAEDEVRRLNSLKSSKMKELVFKRQCELEEICRGNHMDINSDAARKSLVELIESGDGDLSDILASIDGQIEKAREEALSRKEILDKVDKWRHAKEEETWLDDYEKDENRFSAVRGAHKNLKRAEKARSLISKIPGESLVALLG
;
A
#
# COMPACT_ATOMS: atom_id res chain seq x y z
N MET A 1 -8.95 57.53 -71.64
CA MET A 1 -9.07 56.93 -72.99
C MET A 1 -8.81 58.04 -73.98
N SER A 2 -7.74 57.92 -74.75
CA SER A 2 -7.36 58.88 -75.80
C SER A 2 -8.37 58.82 -76.96
N PRO A 3 -8.68 59.93 -77.64
CA PRO A 3 -9.56 59.90 -78.80
C PRO A 3 -8.80 59.33 -79.99
N SER A 4 -9.05 58.06 -80.30
CA SER A 4 -8.66 57.47 -81.57
C SER A 4 -9.38 58.20 -82.69
N SER A 5 -8.61 58.82 -83.58
CA SER A 5 -9.04 59.40 -84.85
C SER A 5 -9.87 58.38 -85.64
N THR A 6 -11.18 58.60 -85.69
CA THR A 6 -12.12 57.75 -86.43
C THR A 6 -12.08 58.10 -87.91
N THR A 7 -11.24 57.42 -88.67
CA THR A 7 -11.47 57.20 -90.10
C THR A 7 -12.60 56.16 -90.23
N THR A 8 -13.68 56.51 -90.91
CA THR A 8 -14.83 55.62 -91.12
C THR A 8 -14.57 54.69 -92.30
N CYS A 9 -15.03 53.43 -92.23
CA CYS A 9 -14.87 52.46 -93.32
C CYS A 9 -15.31 53.05 -94.68
N THR A 10 -16.36 53.87 -94.65
CA THR A 10 -16.90 54.60 -95.81
C THR A 10 -15.91 55.57 -96.45
N SER A 11 -15.14 56.33 -95.66
CA SER A 11 -14.18 57.30 -96.22
C SER A 11 -12.97 56.61 -96.85
N LEU A 12 -12.54 55.48 -96.28
CA LEU A 12 -11.45 54.66 -96.84
C LEU A 12 -11.89 53.96 -98.13
N LEU A 13 -13.16 53.55 -98.24
CA LEU A 13 -13.72 52.99 -99.47
C LEU A 13 -13.85 54.04 -100.58
N GLU A 14 -14.24 55.27 -100.25
CA GLU A 14 -14.29 56.40 -101.19
C GLU A 14 -12.88 56.75 -101.73
N GLU A 15 -11.86 56.77 -100.87
CA GLU A 15 -10.46 56.94 -101.29
C GLU A 15 -9.97 55.78 -102.17
N LEU A 16 -10.30 54.54 -101.83
CA LEU A 16 -9.97 53.35 -102.62
C LEU A 16 -10.58 53.43 -104.03
N GLN A 17 -11.80 53.97 -104.12
CA GLN A 17 -12.53 54.13 -105.37
C GLN A 17 -11.89 55.19 -106.28
N ILE A 18 -11.45 56.32 -105.70
CA ILE A 18 -10.67 57.34 -106.42
C ILE A 18 -9.34 56.75 -106.93
N ILE A 19 -8.62 55.99 -106.09
CA ILE A 19 -7.34 55.36 -106.48
C ILE A 19 -7.53 54.33 -107.58
N TRP A 20 -8.58 53.50 -107.52
CA TRP A 20 -8.89 52.55 -108.58
C TRP A 20 -9.24 53.22 -109.92
N ASP A 21 -9.88 54.39 -109.88
CA ASP A 21 -10.16 55.21 -111.06
C ASP A 21 -8.86 55.78 -111.68
N GLU A 22 -7.88 56.16 -110.86
CA GLU A 22 -6.56 56.64 -111.31
C GLU A 22 -5.69 55.53 -111.91
N ILE A 23 -5.73 54.32 -111.36
CA ILE A 23 -4.94 53.16 -111.82
C ILE A 23 -5.56 52.49 -113.06
N GLY A 24 -6.88 52.62 -113.25
CA GLY A 24 -7.61 52.01 -114.36
C GLY A 24 -8.08 50.57 -114.08
N GLU A 25 -8.36 50.23 -112.82
CA GLU A 25 -8.74 48.88 -112.41
C GLU A 25 -10.10 48.45 -112.98
N SER A 26 -10.21 47.20 -113.44
CA SER A 26 -11.43 46.67 -114.04
C SER A 26 -12.53 46.40 -113.00
N TYR A 27 -13.80 46.46 -113.41
CA TYR A 27 -14.94 46.18 -112.51
C TYR A 27 -14.82 44.83 -111.78
N ASN A 28 -14.38 43.78 -112.49
CA ASN A 28 -14.21 42.44 -111.92
C ASN A 28 -13.08 42.38 -110.87
N GLU A 29 -12.01 43.15 -111.05
CA GLU A 29 -10.91 43.21 -110.06
C GLU A 29 -11.30 44.03 -108.83
N ARG A 30 -12.02 45.15 -109.01
CA ARG A 30 -12.58 45.92 -107.90
C ARG A 30 -13.59 45.11 -107.08
N ASP A 31 -14.53 44.41 -107.73
CA ASP A 31 -15.51 43.54 -107.07
C ASP A 31 -14.83 42.41 -106.28
N LYS A 32 -13.77 41.82 -106.85
CA LYS A 32 -12.95 40.82 -106.17
C LYS A 32 -12.23 41.39 -104.94
N MET A 33 -11.59 42.56 -105.04
CA MET A 33 -10.90 43.20 -103.90
C MET A 33 -11.89 43.62 -102.80
N LEU A 34 -13.10 44.07 -103.17
CA LEU A 34 -14.18 44.37 -102.22
C LEU A 34 -14.66 43.10 -101.49
N LEU A 35 -14.88 42.00 -102.22
CA LEU A 35 -15.26 40.71 -101.63
C LEU A 35 -14.16 40.18 -100.68
N GLU A 36 -12.88 40.34 -101.03
CA GLU A 36 -11.76 40.01 -100.16
C GLU A 36 -11.77 40.86 -98.88
N LEU A 37 -12.00 42.17 -98.98
CA LEU A 37 -12.12 43.08 -97.83
C LEU A 37 -13.32 42.74 -96.93
N GLU A 38 -14.48 42.41 -97.51
CA GLU A 38 -15.67 41.97 -96.78
C GLU A 38 -15.40 40.66 -96.04
N GLN A 39 -14.71 39.71 -96.69
CA GLN A 39 -14.33 38.44 -96.08
C GLN A 39 -13.35 38.64 -94.92
N GLU A 40 -12.33 39.49 -95.09
CA GLU A 40 -11.38 39.84 -94.02
C GLU A 40 -12.08 40.51 -92.83
N CYS A 41 -13.02 41.44 -93.09
CA CYS A 41 -13.83 42.07 -92.06
C CYS A 41 -14.69 41.05 -91.31
N LEU A 42 -15.36 40.15 -92.05
CA LEU A 42 -16.17 39.08 -91.49
C LEU A 42 -15.32 38.12 -90.63
N ASP A 43 -14.11 37.77 -91.07
CA ASP A 43 -13.18 36.94 -90.32
C ASP A 43 -12.72 37.60 -89.02
N ILE A 44 -12.47 38.91 -89.03
CA ILE A 44 -12.18 39.69 -87.81
C ILE A 44 -13.35 39.66 -86.84
N TYR A 45 -14.59 39.90 -87.32
CA TYR A 45 -15.79 39.84 -86.49
C TYR A 45 -16.01 38.43 -85.93
N ASN A 46 -15.93 37.39 -86.76
CA ASN A 46 -16.05 35.99 -86.34
C ASN A 46 -15.00 35.63 -85.28
N LYS A 47 -13.74 36.03 -85.49
CA LYS A 47 -12.66 35.83 -84.52
C LYS A 47 -12.96 36.53 -83.19
N LYS A 48 -13.55 37.73 -83.21
CA LYS A 48 -13.93 38.47 -82.00
C LYS A 48 -15.12 37.83 -81.29
N VAL A 49 -16.13 37.39 -82.03
CA VAL A 49 -17.29 36.66 -81.51
C VAL A 49 -16.85 35.34 -80.87
N GLU A 50 -16.01 34.56 -81.53
CA GLU A 50 -15.49 33.29 -81.01
C GLU A 50 -14.64 33.49 -79.75
N LYS A 51 -13.76 34.50 -79.73
CA LYS A 51 -13.03 34.87 -78.50
C LYS A 51 -13.99 35.21 -77.35
N THR A 52 -15.06 35.95 -77.64
CA THR A 52 -16.04 36.37 -76.63
C THR A 52 -16.91 35.20 -76.17
N ARG A 53 -17.28 34.28 -77.07
CA ARG A 53 -17.97 33.02 -76.75
C ARG A 53 -17.13 32.14 -75.83
N LYS A 54 -15.83 31.97 -76.14
CA LYS A 54 -14.90 31.23 -75.28
C LYS A 54 -14.81 31.85 -73.89
N PHE A 55 -14.62 33.17 -73.81
CA PHE A 55 -14.58 33.89 -72.53
C PHE A 55 -15.89 33.76 -71.74
N ARG A 56 -17.06 33.83 -72.40
CA ARG A 56 -18.37 33.58 -71.77
C ARG A 56 -18.46 32.17 -71.19
N ALA A 57 -18.03 31.15 -71.94
CA ALA A 57 -18.06 29.76 -71.49
C ALA A 57 -17.11 29.52 -70.30
N GLU A 58 -15.95 30.19 -70.28
CA GLU A 58 -15.03 30.18 -69.14
C GLU A 58 -15.66 30.78 -67.88
N LEU A 59 -16.34 31.93 -67.99
CA LEU A 59 -17.06 32.54 -66.87
C LEU A 59 -18.19 31.63 -66.36
N GLN A 60 -18.97 31.02 -67.24
CA GLN A 60 -20.02 30.07 -66.86
C GLN A 60 -19.45 28.84 -66.14
N ARG A 61 -18.30 28.31 -66.61
CA ARG A 61 -17.62 27.19 -65.97
C ARG A 61 -17.11 27.56 -64.57
N SER A 62 -16.48 28.72 -64.44
CA SER A 62 -15.99 29.23 -63.14
C SER A 62 -17.12 29.43 -62.14
N LEU A 63 -18.27 29.97 -62.59
CA LEU A 63 -19.45 30.13 -61.75
C LEU A 63 -19.99 28.77 -61.29
N ALA A 64 -20.18 27.82 -62.20
CA ALA A 64 -20.68 26.48 -61.87
C ALA A 64 -19.73 25.73 -60.90
N GLN A 65 -18.42 25.92 -61.06
CA GLN A 65 -17.42 25.36 -60.14
C GLN A 65 -17.54 25.95 -58.74
N ALA A 66 -17.64 27.27 -58.62
CA ALA A 66 -17.81 27.94 -57.33
C ALA A 66 -19.13 27.56 -56.65
N GLU A 67 -20.23 27.44 -57.41
CA GLU A 67 -21.53 26.98 -56.88
C GLU A 67 -21.46 25.53 -56.39
N ALA A 68 -20.78 24.64 -57.11
CA ALA A 68 -20.57 23.26 -56.70
C ALA A 68 -19.70 23.15 -55.44
N GLU A 69 -18.67 23.98 -55.34
CA GLU A 69 -17.81 24.05 -54.16
C GLU A 69 -18.57 24.55 -52.93
N ILE A 70 -19.39 25.60 -53.09
CA ILE A 70 -20.29 26.07 -52.03
C ILE A 70 -21.25 24.97 -51.58
N ALA A 71 -21.85 24.22 -52.51
CA ALA A 71 -22.76 23.12 -52.16
C ALA A 71 -22.04 22.02 -51.36
N SER A 72 -20.81 21.69 -51.75
CA SER A 72 -19.95 20.73 -51.02
C SER A 72 -19.62 21.24 -49.60
N LEU A 73 -19.19 22.50 -49.48
CA LEU A 73 -18.88 23.13 -48.20
C LEU A 73 -20.10 23.22 -47.28
N MET A 74 -21.27 23.56 -47.84
CA MET A 74 -22.55 23.59 -47.12
C MET A 74 -22.93 22.20 -46.59
N SER A 75 -22.70 21.15 -47.39
CA SER A 75 -22.92 19.77 -46.96
C SER A 75 -21.99 19.38 -45.82
N ALA A 76 -20.68 19.66 -45.96
CA ALA A 76 -19.68 19.32 -44.95
C ALA A 76 -19.86 20.10 -43.63
N LEU A 77 -20.22 21.38 -43.70
CA LEU A 77 -20.47 22.22 -42.51
C LEU A 77 -21.89 22.03 -41.93
N GLY A 78 -22.81 21.46 -42.70
CA GLY A 78 -24.24 21.37 -42.35
C GLY A 78 -24.95 22.73 -42.30
N GLU A 79 -24.41 23.75 -42.98
CA GLU A 79 -24.94 25.12 -43.00
C GLU A 79 -25.76 25.38 -44.28
N LYS A 80 -26.82 26.18 -44.15
CA LYS A 80 -27.56 26.72 -45.31
C LYS A 80 -27.22 28.18 -45.49
N VAL A 81 -26.50 28.50 -46.55
CA VAL A 81 -26.23 29.90 -46.94
C VAL A 81 -27.11 30.28 -48.12
N SER A 82 -27.74 31.46 -48.04
CA SER A 82 -28.51 32.03 -49.14
C SER A 82 -27.67 33.09 -49.84
N PHE A 83 -27.57 33.00 -51.17
CA PHE A 83 -26.95 34.02 -52.01
C PHE A 83 -27.87 34.28 -53.21
N PRO A 84 -27.88 35.53 -53.75
CA PRO A 84 -28.84 35.94 -54.77
C PRO A 84 -28.74 35.05 -56.00
N LYS A 85 -29.88 34.46 -56.39
CA LYS A 85 -29.96 33.58 -57.55
C LYS A 85 -30.14 34.42 -58.82
N LYS A 86 -29.15 34.31 -59.72
CA LYS A 86 -29.28 34.56 -61.17
C LYS A 86 -29.77 35.95 -61.60
N GLU A 87 -29.58 36.99 -60.79
CA GLU A 87 -29.85 38.36 -61.21
C GLU A 87 -28.55 39.04 -61.65
N GLY A 88 -28.56 39.68 -62.82
CA GLY A 88 -27.41 40.39 -63.38
C GLY A 88 -26.53 39.59 -64.35
N SER A 89 -25.46 40.22 -64.78
CA SER A 89 -24.45 39.68 -65.69
C SER A 89 -23.58 38.60 -65.05
N LEU A 90 -22.92 37.75 -65.85
CA LEU A 90 -22.02 36.70 -65.33
C LEU A 90 -20.93 37.25 -64.40
N LYS A 91 -20.44 38.47 -64.65
CA LYS A 91 -19.41 39.11 -63.80
C LYS A 91 -19.97 39.53 -62.45
N GLU A 92 -21.21 40.02 -62.40
CA GLU A 92 -21.88 40.40 -61.14
C GLU A 92 -22.20 39.15 -60.32
N GLN A 93 -22.67 38.08 -60.96
CA GLN A 93 -22.93 36.80 -60.29
C GLN A 93 -21.66 36.23 -59.66
N ILE A 94 -20.55 36.17 -60.40
CA ILE A 94 -19.25 35.74 -59.85
C ILE A 94 -18.80 36.63 -58.69
N SER A 95 -18.98 37.95 -58.81
CA SER A 95 -18.61 38.90 -57.75
C SER A 95 -19.44 38.72 -56.47
N SER A 96 -20.69 38.27 -56.59
CA SER A 96 -21.55 37.95 -55.45
C SER A 96 -21.25 36.61 -54.79
N VAL A 97 -20.83 35.60 -55.57
CA VAL A 97 -20.53 34.24 -55.11
C VAL A 97 -19.17 34.18 -54.40
N LYS A 98 -18.18 34.93 -54.89
CA LYS A 98 -16.81 34.95 -54.35
C LYS A 98 -16.72 35.18 -52.83
N PRO A 99 -17.32 36.22 -52.23
CA PRO A 99 -17.23 36.45 -50.78
C PRO A 99 -17.91 35.34 -49.97
N VAL A 100 -18.96 34.70 -50.49
CA VAL A 100 -19.64 33.58 -49.82
C VAL A 100 -18.75 32.35 -49.77
N LEU A 101 -18.06 32.06 -50.87
CA LEU A 101 -17.08 30.98 -50.93
C LEU A 101 -15.92 31.23 -49.95
N GLU A 102 -15.39 32.46 -49.92
CA GLU A 102 -14.33 32.86 -48.98
C GLU A 102 -14.76 32.70 -47.50
N ASP A 103 -15.99 33.11 -47.12
CA ASP A 103 -16.52 32.91 -45.77
C ASP A 103 -16.62 31.42 -45.40
N LEU A 104 -17.15 30.59 -46.30
CA LEU A 104 -17.30 29.15 -46.07
C LEU A 104 -15.95 28.44 -45.94
N LEU A 105 -14.95 28.82 -46.73
CA LEU A 105 -13.58 28.30 -46.61
C LEU A 105 -12.96 28.68 -45.26
N MET A 106 -13.10 29.93 -44.83
CA MET A 106 -12.63 30.37 -43.51
C MET A 106 -13.31 29.63 -42.36
N LYS A 107 -14.62 29.39 -42.47
CA LYS A 107 -15.37 28.59 -41.48
C LYS A 107 -14.91 27.14 -41.47
N LYS A 108 -14.66 26.54 -42.63
CA LYS A 108 -14.12 25.19 -42.76
C LYS A 108 -12.78 25.07 -42.01
N ASP A 109 -11.84 25.96 -42.29
CA ASP A 109 -10.52 25.94 -41.66
C ASP A 109 -10.61 26.10 -40.15
N ARG A 110 -11.46 27.03 -39.67
CA ARG A 110 -11.72 27.20 -38.24
C ARG A 110 -12.29 25.92 -37.62
N ARG A 111 -13.28 25.30 -38.26
CA ARG A 111 -13.94 24.10 -37.75
C ARG A 111 -13.02 22.89 -37.72
N ARG A 112 -12.21 22.71 -38.77
CA ARG A 112 -11.15 21.69 -38.82
C ARG A 112 -10.18 21.86 -37.67
N LYS A 113 -9.74 23.09 -37.39
CA LYS A 113 -8.84 23.38 -36.27
C LYS A 113 -9.47 23.03 -34.92
N GLU A 114 -10.71 23.47 -34.67
CA GLU A 114 -11.45 23.15 -33.43
C GLU A 114 -11.63 21.63 -33.24
N LEU A 115 -11.96 20.89 -34.30
CA LEU A 115 -12.09 19.43 -34.26
C LEU A 115 -10.76 18.74 -33.98
N SER A 116 -9.69 19.14 -34.68
CA SER A 116 -8.35 18.58 -34.49
C SER A 116 -7.85 18.80 -33.05
N GLU A 117 -8.02 20.01 -32.50
CA GLU A 117 -7.68 20.32 -31.11
C GLU A 117 -8.49 19.49 -30.11
N THR A 118 -9.78 19.29 -30.36
CA THR A 118 -10.66 18.48 -29.49
C THR A 118 -10.26 17.01 -29.53
N LEU A 119 -10.03 16.44 -30.72
CA LEU A 119 -9.59 15.06 -30.88
C LEU A 119 -8.22 14.80 -30.25
N ASN A 120 -7.26 15.72 -30.40
CA ASN A 120 -5.95 15.60 -29.77
C ASN A 120 -6.06 15.55 -28.23
N GLN A 121 -6.92 16.38 -27.64
CA GLN A 121 -7.16 16.35 -26.19
C GLN A 121 -7.86 15.06 -25.74
N ILE A 122 -8.82 14.56 -26.51
CA ILE A 122 -9.46 13.26 -26.25
C ILE A 122 -8.41 12.15 -26.27
N ALA A 123 -7.56 12.11 -27.30
CA ALA A 123 -6.50 11.12 -27.44
C ALA A 123 -5.50 11.18 -26.28
N GLU A 124 -5.09 12.39 -25.87
CA GLU A 124 -4.18 12.59 -24.73
C GLU A 124 -4.79 12.05 -23.42
N ILE A 125 -6.04 12.40 -23.11
CA ILE A 125 -6.70 11.93 -21.88
C ILE A 125 -6.91 10.42 -21.93
N THR A 126 -7.32 9.89 -23.08
CA THR A 126 -7.53 8.45 -23.27
C THR A 126 -6.22 7.67 -23.11
N SER A 127 -5.11 8.18 -23.64
CA SER A 127 -3.78 7.57 -23.48
C SER A 127 -3.34 7.55 -22.01
N ASN A 128 -3.56 8.66 -21.29
CA ASN A 128 -3.28 8.76 -19.86
C ASN A 128 -4.10 7.76 -19.03
N ILE A 129 -5.38 7.56 -19.39
CA ILE A 129 -6.28 6.60 -18.74
C ILE A 129 -5.89 5.15 -19.07
N ALA A 130 -5.44 4.89 -20.30
CA ALA A 130 -4.95 3.59 -20.72
C ALA A 130 -3.59 3.23 -20.09
N GLY A 131 -2.79 4.24 -19.72
CA GLY A 131 -1.43 4.06 -19.23
C GLY A 131 -0.39 3.93 -20.34
N ASN A 132 -0.67 4.49 -21.52
CA ASN A 132 0.31 4.62 -22.60
C ASN A 132 1.11 5.91 -22.39
N ASP A 133 2.36 5.79 -21.95
CA ASP A 133 3.30 6.90 -21.74
C ASP A 133 3.78 7.55 -23.06
N TYR A 134 3.52 6.91 -24.19
CA TYR A 134 3.85 7.46 -25.50
C TYR A 134 2.73 8.39 -25.92
N THR A 135 3.03 9.68 -26.02
CA THR A 135 2.20 10.62 -26.77
C THR A 135 2.03 10.07 -28.17
N VAL A 136 0.86 9.52 -28.49
CA VAL A 136 0.50 9.13 -29.84
C VAL A 136 0.41 10.43 -30.64
N SER A 137 1.55 10.84 -31.19
CA SER A 137 1.69 11.95 -32.14
C SER A 137 1.21 11.53 -33.53
N SER A 138 0.21 10.66 -33.60
CA SER A 138 -0.55 10.41 -34.80
C SER A 138 -1.75 11.33 -34.69
N GLY A 139 -1.64 12.53 -35.28
CA GLY A 139 -2.72 13.50 -35.30
C GLY A 139 -4.00 12.80 -35.72
N SER A 140 -5.02 12.86 -34.87
CA SER A 140 -6.30 12.24 -35.19
C SER A 140 -6.81 12.88 -36.48
N GLU A 141 -6.97 12.07 -37.53
CA GLU A 141 -7.46 12.55 -38.81
C GLU A 141 -8.86 13.13 -38.61
N VAL A 142 -9.03 14.39 -38.96
CA VAL A 142 -10.33 15.04 -38.98
C VAL A 142 -11.05 14.54 -40.23
N ASP A 143 -12.25 14.01 -40.04
CA ASP A 143 -13.11 13.68 -41.15
C ASP A 143 -13.53 14.97 -41.88
N GLU A 144 -13.01 15.14 -43.09
CA GLU A 144 -13.28 16.30 -43.93
C GLU A 144 -14.70 16.32 -44.50
N SER A 145 -15.41 15.19 -44.43
CA SER A 145 -16.76 15.04 -44.95
C SER A 145 -17.84 15.49 -43.95
N ASP A 146 -17.55 15.47 -42.64
CA ASP A 146 -18.45 15.89 -41.58
C ASP A 146 -17.77 16.87 -40.60
N LEU A 147 -17.92 18.16 -40.90
CA LEU A 147 -17.49 19.28 -40.07
C LEU A 147 -18.70 19.97 -39.42
N THR A 148 -19.80 19.23 -39.22
CA THR A 148 -21.03 19.82 -38.71
C THR A 148 -20.88 20.32 -37.27
N GLN A 149 -21.72 21.29 -36.87
CA GLN A 149 -21.71 21.78 -35.48
C GLN A 149 -22.10 20.69 -34.49
N ARG A 150 -23.02 19.81 -34.91
CA ARG A 150 -23.45 18.65 -34.12
C ARG A 150 -22.26 17.74 -33.77
N LYS A 151 -21.43 17.37 -34.76
CA LYS A 151 -20.28 16.49 -34.54
C LYS A 151 -19.27 17.09 -33.56
N LEU A 152 -19.04 18.41 -33.67
CA LEU A 152 -18.17 19.13 -32.75
C LEU A 152 -18.75 19.18 -31.34
N ASP A 153 -20.05 19.37 -31.18
CA ASP A 153 -20.71 19.39 -29.87
C ASP A 153 -20.70 18.00 -29.20
N GLU A 154 -20.88 16.92 -29.98
CA GLU A 154 -20.71 15.53 -29.51
C GLU A 154 -19.28 15.30 -28.98
N LEU A 155 -18.26 15.64 -29.76
CA LEU A 155 -16.86 15.48 -29.33
C LEU A 155 -16.53 16.35 -28.11
N ARG A 156 -17.13 17.54 -27.97
CA ARG A 156 -16.99 18.38 -26.79
C ARG A 156 -17.65 17.76 -25.56
N ALA A 157 -18.80 17.09 -25.71
CA ALA A 157 -19.44 16.35 -24.65
C ALA A 157 -18.56 15.16 -24.20
N ASP A 158 -18.06 14.36 -25.16
CA ASP A 158 -17.15 13.24 -24.88
C ASP A 158 -15.88 13.71 -24.16
N LEU A 159 -15.28 14.82 -24.61
CA LEU A 159 -14.13 15.43 -23.95
C LEU A 159 -14.44 15.87 -22.52
N GLN A 160 -15.64 16.41 -22.28
CA GLN A 160 -16.05 16.82 -20.93
C GLN A 160 -16.22 15.61 -20.01
N ASP A 161 -16.82 14.52 -20.50
CA ASP A 161 -16.96 13.28 -19.74
C ASP A 161 -15.60 12.66 -19.40
N LEU A 162 -14.67 12.64 -20.36
CA LEU A 162 -13.30 12.18 -20.12
C LEU A 162 -12.54 13.05 -19.12
N ARG A 163 -12.73 14.37 -19.14
CA ARG A 163 -12.16 15.27 -18.12
C ARG A 163 -12.73 15.00 -16.74
N ASN A 164 -14.04 14.75 -16.64
CA ASN A 164 -14.69 14.38 -15.38
C ASN A 164 -14.13 13.04 -14.86
N GLU A 165 -14.00 12.03 -15.74
CA GLU A 165 -13.40 10.73 -15.38
C GLU A 165 -11.96 10.89 -14.91
N LYS A 166 -11.14 11.67 -15.62
CA LYS A 166 -9.76 12.00 -15.22
C LYS A 166 -9.71 12.61 -13.82
N ALA A 167 -10.61 13.55 -13.50
CA ALA A 167 -10.69 14.17 -12.19
C ALA A 167 -11.05 13.16 -11.08
N VAL A 168 -12.06 12.31 -11.32
CA VAL A 168 -12.48 11.25 -10.38
C VAL A 168 -11.34 10.25 -10.13
N ARG A 169 -10.64 9.81 -11.18
CA ARG A 169 -9.50 8.90 -11.06
C ARG A 169 -8.35 9.53 -10.27
N LEU A 170 -8.04 10.80 -10.53
CA LEU A 170 -6.99 11.51 -9.80
C LEU A 170 -7.33 11.64 -8.31
N GLN A 171 -8.59 11.97 -7.98
CA GLN A 171 -9.07 11.99 -6.60
C GLN A 171 -8.91 10.61 -5.95
N LYS A 172 -9.27 9.54 -6.66
CA LYS A 172 -9.12 8.16 -6.17
C LYS A 172 -7.65 7.79 -5.93
N VAL A 173 -6.75 8.11 -6.85
CA VAL A 173 -5.30 7.93 -6.67
C VAL A 173 -4.80 8.68 -5.43
N ASN A 174 -5.19 9.95 -5.26
CA ASN A 174 -4.80 10.70 -4.06
C ASN A 174 -5.35 10.07 -2.77
N SER A 175 -6.58 9.55 -2.78
CA SER A 175 -7.14 8.83 -1.62
C SER A 175 -6.36 7.56 -1.29
N TYR A 176 -5.90 6.81 -2.29
CA TYR A 176 -5.03 5.65 -2.08
C TYR A 176 -3.67 6.04 -1.52
N ILE A 177 -3.06 7.12 -2.04
CA ILE A 177 -1.79 7.64 -1.53
C ILE A 177 -1.93 8.00 -0.04
N SER A 178 -3.00 8.70 0.35
CA SER A 178 -3.28 9.02 1.76
C SER A 178 -3.46 7.75 2.60
N ALA A 179 -4.23 6.77 2.13
CA ALA A 179 -4.43 5.51 2.85
C ALA A 179 -3.11 4.72 3.02
N VAL A 180 -2.26 4.66 1.99
CA VAL A 180 -0.95 4.02 2.08
C VAL A 180 -0.03 4.77 3.04
N HIS A 181 -0.10 6.10 3.09
CA HIS A 181 0.65 6.91 4.04
C HIS A 181 0.21 6.64 5.48
N GLU A 182 -1.09 6.63 5.76
CA GLU A 182 -1.61 6.28 7.10
C GLU A 182 -1.17 4.88 7.54
N LEU A 183 -1.23 3.91 6.63
CA LEU A 183 -0.78 2.54 6.89
C LEU A 183 0.74 2.48 7.09
N SER A 184 1.53 3.27 6.37
CA SER A 184 2.99 3.33 6.53
C SER A 184 3.39 3.93 7.87
N GLU A 185 2.66 4.94 8.35
CA GLU A 185 2.87 5.50 9.67
C GLU A 185 2.56 4.49 10.77
N ILE A 186 1.50 3.69 10.65
CA ILE A 186 1.13 2.69 11.67
C ILE A 186 2.09 1.49 11.68
N LEU A 187 2.42 0.96 10.50
CA LEU A 187 3.21 -0.27 10.32
C LEU A 187 4.73 -0.02 10.23
N SER A 188 5.14 1.25 10.15
CA SER A 188 6.53 1.70 10.00
C SER A 188 7.27 1.04 8.83
N PHE A 189 6.67 1.02 7.63
CA PHE A 189 7.34 0.59 6.40
C PHE A 189 7.74 1.79 5.52
N ASP A 190 8.62 1.54 4.54
CA ASP A 190 9.04 2.57 3.59
C ASP A 190 7.92 2.91 2.59
N PHE A 191 7.29 4.06 2.82
CA PHE A 191 6.24 4.62 1.97
C PHE A 191 6.68 4.82 0.52
N SER A 192 7.90 5.32 0.29
CA SER A 192 8.41 5.60 -1.06
C SER A 192 8.60 4.31 -1.85
N LYS A 193 9.13 3.27 -1.19
CA LYS A 193 9.27 1.93 -1.77
C LYS A 193 7.91 1.33 -2.12
N ALA A 194 6.91 1.50 -1.26
CA ALA A 194 5.55 1.03 -1.51
C ALA A 194 4.91 1.73 -2.72
N LEU A 195 5.04 3.06 -2.84
CA LEU A 195 4.54 3.80 -4.00
C LEU A 195 5.24 3.39 -5.31
N ASN A 196 6.56 3.26 -5.28
CA ASN A 196 7.34 2.82 -6.45
C ASN A 196 6.96 1.41 -6.94
N SER A 197 6.47 0.54 -6.05
CA SER A 197 5.96 -0.79 -6.43
C SER A 197 4.66 -0.73 -7.25
N VAL A 198 3.88 0.35 -7.08
CA VAL A 198 2.67 0.62 -7.86
C VAL A 198 3.05 1.26 -9.18
N HIS A 199 3.75 2.41 -9.13
CA HIS A 199 4.21 3.13 -10.31
C HIS A 199 5.29 4.16 -9.95
N SER A 200 6.32 4.31 -10.78
CA SER A 200 7.44 5.24 -10.55
C SER A 200 7.03 6.72 -10.54
N SER A 201 5.96 7.08 -11.27
CA SER A 201 5.46 8.46 -11.35
C SER A 201 4.68 8.95 -10.11
N LEU A 202 4.51 8.10 -9.09
CA LEU A 202 3.76 8.42 -7.87
C LEU A 202 4.63 9.03 -6.78
N THR A 203 5.95 8.86 -6.88
CA THR A 203 6.91 9.37 -5.90
C THR A 203 7.28 10.82 -6.23
N GLU A 204 7.44 11.67 -5.21
CA GLU A 204 7.63 13.12 -5.34
C GLU A 204 8.84 13.55 -6.21
N PHE A 205 9.78 12.62 -6.46
CA PHE A 205 10.93 12.81 -7.34
C PHE A 205 10.59 12.82 -8.84
N SER A 206 9.38 12.40 -9.26
CA SER A 206 8.97 12.35 -10.68
C SER A 206 8.25 13.63 -11.17
N LYS A 207 8.70 14.81 -10.74
CA LYS A 207 8.05 16.11 -11.08
C LYS A 207 7.84 16.36 -12.59
N THR A 208 8.50 15.59 -13.44
CA THR A 208 8.46 15.70 -14.90
C THR A 208 7.19 15.12 -15.54
N HIS A 209 6.49 14.20 -14.88
CA HIS A 209 5.30 13.53 -15.43
C HIS A 209 4.11 13.59 -14.47
N SER A 210 2.89 13.72 -15.00
CA SER A 210 1.68 13.62 -14.21
C SER A 210 1.58 12.25 -13.54
N LYS A 211 1.03 12.21 -12.32
CA LYS A 211 0.73 10.96 -11.60
C LYS A 211 -0.06 10.03 -12.53
N SER A 212 0.35 8.75 -12.59
CA SER A 212 -0.39 7.76 -13.36
C SER A 212 -1.80 7.58 -12.77
N ILE A 213 -2.80 7.55 -13.65
CA ILE A 213 -4.22 7.33 -13.34
C ILE A 213 -4.80 6.12 -14.08
N SER A 214 -3.91 5.26 -14.59
CA SER A 214 -4.29 4.13 -15.43
C SER A 214 -5.09 3.08 -14.65
N ASN A 215 -5.83 2.25 -15.39
CA ASN A 215 -6.55 1.11 -14.79
C ASN A 215 -5.60 0.18 -14.01
N ASP A 216 -4.41 -0.09 -14.56
CA ASP A 216 -3.38 -0.91 -13.91
C ASP A 216 -2.88 -0.26 -12.60
N THR A 217 -2.61 1.05 -12.61
CA THR A 217 -2.20 1.78 -11.41
C THR A 217 -3.27 1.73 -10.32
N LEU A 218 -4.55 1.92 -10.67
CA LEU A 218 -5.66 1.81 -9.71
C LEU A 218 -5.86 0.39 -9.18
N ALA A 219 -5.66 -0.63 -10.01
CA ALA A 219 -5.75 -2.03 -9.61
C ALA A 219 -4.62 -2.39 -8.61
N ARG A 220 -3.38 -2.02 -8.93
CA ARG A 220 -2.21 -2.21 -8.06
C ARG A 220 -2.37 -1.48 -6.73
N PHE A 221 -2.89 -0.25 -6.72
CA PHE A 221 -3.23 0.45 -5.48
C PHE A 221 -4.27 -0.29 -4.65
N THR A 222 -5.32 -0.82 -5.31
CA THR A 222 -6.36 -1.59 -4.62
C THR A 222 -5.80 -2.83 -3.95
N GLU A 223 -4.93 -3.57 -4.66
CA GLU A 223 -4.25 -4.75 -4.13
C GLU A 223 -3.30 -4.39 -2.98
N LEU A 224 -2.48 -3.34 -3.14
CA LEU A 224 -1.54 -2.88 -2.12
C LEU A 224 -2.27 -2.44 -0.84
N VAL A 225 -3.33 -1.63 -0.96
CA VAL A 225 -4.09 -1.20 0.23
C VAL A 225 -4.77 -2.39 0.90
N LYS A 226 -5.26 -3.36 0.12
CA LYS A 226 -5.84 -4.59 0.67
C LYS A 226 -4.80 -5.41 1.43
N SER A 227 -3.61 -5.62 0.87
CA SER A 227 -2.54 -6.39 1.53
C SER A 227 -2.05 -5.69 2.80
N LEU A 228 -1.85 -4.38 2.76
CA LEU A 228 -1.43 -3.59 3.94
C LEU A 228 -2.50 -3.59 5.05
N LYS A 229 -3.79 -3.54 4.70
CA LYS A 229 -4.87 -3.69 5.70
C LYS A 229 -4.88 -5.09 6.33
N ALA A 230 -4.65 -6.14 5.54
CA ALA A 230 -4.54 -7.49 6.06
C ALA A 230 -3.32 -7.64 6.99
N GLU A 231 -2.18 -7.08 6.61
CA GLU A 231 -0.97 -7.07 7.44
C GLU A 231 -1.16 -6.27 8.74
N LYS A 232 -1.83 -5.11 8.68
CA LYS A 232 -2.23 -4.36 9.89
C LYS A 232 -3.04 -5.24 10.83
N HIS A 233 -4.01 -5.97 10.30
CA HIS A 233 -4.86 -6.85 11.09
C HIS A 233 -4.08 -8.01 11.72
N GLU A 234 -3.24 -8.68 10.93
CA GLU A 234 -2.40 -9.79 11.41
C GLU A 234 -1.44 -9.35 12.52
N ARG A 235 -0.71 -8.25 12.29
CA ARG A 235 0.23 -7.70 13.27
C ARG A 235 -0.46 -7.28 14.57
N LEU A 236 -1.65 -6.69 14.47
CA LEU A 236 -2.46 -6.33 15.64
C LEU A 236 -2.85 -7.57 16.43
N LEU A 237 -3.42 -8.60 15.79
CA LEU A 237 -3.80 -9.85 16.45
C LEU A 237 -2.61 -10.53 17.13
N LYS A 238 -1.46 -10.56 16.45
CA LYS A 238 -0.23 -11.13 16.99
C LYS A 238 0.22 -10.38 18.24
N LEU A 239 0.28 -9.05 18.18
CA LEU A 239 0.70 -8.23 19.31
C LEU A 239 -0.28 -8.32 20.49
N GLN A 240 -1.59 -8.44 20.21
CA GLN A 240 -2.59 -8.69 21.25
C GLN A 240 -2.43 -10.06 21.91
N GLY A 241 -2.10 -11.10 21.13
CA GLY A 241 -1.77 -12.42 21.65
C GLY A 241 -0.56 -12.37 22.58
N LEU A 242 0.52 -11.74 22.13
CA LEU A 242 1.74 -11.54 22.92
C LEU A 242 1.46 -10.75 24.20
N GLY A 243 0.69 -9.66 24.11
CA GLY A 243 0.32 -8.84 25.27
C GLY A 243 -0.49 -9.61 26.32
N ARG A 244 -1.40 -10.50 25.90
CA ARG A 244 -2.13 -11.39 26.83
C ARG A 244 -1.20 -12.38 27.52
N SER A 245 -0.35 -13.07 26.76
CA SER A 245 0.64 -14.01 27.32
C SER A 245 1.60 -13.31 28.29
N MET A 246 2.01 -12.09 27.96
CA MET A 246 2.87 -11.26 28.80
C MET A 246 2.17 -10.89 30.12
N GLN A 247 0.89 -10.53 30.07
CA GLN A 247 0.08 -10.22 31.26
C GLN A 247 -0.11 -11.43 32.16
N GLU A 248 -0.37 -12.60 31.59
CA GLU A 248 -0.44 -13.88 32.32
C GLU A 248 0.89 -14.21 33.01
N LEU A 249 2.01 -14.10 32.28
CA LEU A 249 3.34 -14.38 32.81
C LEU A 249 3.76 -13.38 33.89
N TRP A 250 3.49 -12.09 33.74
CA TRP A 250 3.78 -11.10 34.78
C TRP A 250 2.95 -11.33 36.05
N ASN A 251 1.68 -11.73 35.90
CA ASN A 251 0.84 -12.07 37.05
C ASN A 251 1.35 -13.32 37.76
N LEU A 252 1.75 -14.34 36.99
CA LEU A 252 2.31 -15.57 37.54
C LEU A 252 3.66 -15.36 38.24
N MET A 253 4.52 -14.50 37.68
CA MET A 253 5.85 -14.22 38.20
C MET A 253 5.89 -13.05 39.19
N GLU A 254 4.73 -12.48 39.56
CA GLU A 254 4.59 -11.30 40.43
C GLU A 254 5.51 -10.14 40.00
N THR A 255 5.66 -9.92 38.68
CA THR A 255 6.63 -8.95 38.14
C THR A 255 6.29 -7.52 38.59
N PRO A 256 7.26 -6.71 39.07
CA PRO A 256 7.03 -5.33 39.51
C PRO A 256 6.44 -4.42 38.43
N MET A 257 5.62 -3.45 38.83
CA MET A 257 4.93 -2.55 37.88
C MET A 257 5.89 -1.71 37.02
N ASP A 258 7.07 -1.35 37.54
CA ASP A 258 8.05 -0.53 36.80
C ASP A 258 8.61 -1.26 35.57
N GLU A 259 8.71 -2.59 35.64
CA GLU A 259 9.10 -3.42 34.50
C GLU A 259 7.96 -3.55 33.49
N ARG A 260 6.71 -3.68 33.97
CA ARG A 260 5.51 -3.77 33.12
C ARG A 260 5.28 -2.50 32.30
N ARG A 261 5.55 -1.32 32.89
CA ARG A 261 5.33 0.00 32.23
C ARG A 261 6.05 0.16 30.90
N ARG A 262 7.17 -0.54 30.69
CA ARG A 262 7.91 -0.49 29.42
C ARG A 262 7.07 -0.98 28.23
N PHE A 263 6.06 -1.81 28.49
CA PHE A 263 5.18 -2.43 27.52
C PHE A 263 3.74 -1.88 27.58
N ASP A 264 3.52 -0.71 28.20
CA ASP A 264 2.20 -0.04 28.26
C ASP A 264 1.57 0.15 26.87
N HIS A 265 2.41 0.31 25.84
CA HIS A 265 1.97 0.40 24.45
C HIS A 265 1.26 -0.89 23.99
N CYS A 266 1.80 -2.07 24.31
CA CYS A 266 1.15 -3.36 24.05
C CYS A 266 -0.15 -3.51 24.84
N SER A 267 -0.15 -3.12 26.12
CA SER A 267 -1.35 -3.18 26.96
C SER A 267 -2.47 -2.29 26.44
N SER A 268 -2.14 -1.10 25.92
CA SER A 268 -3.12 -0.17 25.34
C SER A 268 -3.80 -0.72 24.08
N LEU A 269 -3.11 -1.61 23.34
CA LEU A 269 -3.60 -2.20 22.09
C LEU A 269 -4.48 -3.44 22.30
N LEU A 270 -4.54 -3.98 23.52
CA LEU A 270 -5.35 -5.16 23.85
C LEU A 270 -6.85 -4.95 23.61
N SER A 271 -7.32 -3.71 23.76
CA SER A 271 -8.73 -3.33 23.55
C SER A 271 -9.00 -2.71 22.18
N SER A 272 -7.97 -2.52 21.34
CA SER A 272 -8.11 -1.86 20.04
C SER A 272 -8.71 -2.77 18.98
N LEU A 273 -9.56 -2.20 18.14
CA LEU A 273 -10.14 -2.86 16.97
C LEU A 273 -9.30 -2.59 15.71
N PRO A 274 -9.42 -3.44 14.67
CA PRO A 274 -8.67 -3.29 13.42
C PRO A 274 -8.93 -1.96 12.70
N ASP A 275 -10.14 -1.41 12.83
CA ASP A 275 -10.57 -0.18 12.18
C ASP A 275 -10.27 1.09 13.00
N ASP A 276 -9.76 0.95 14.23
CA ASP A 276 -9.44 2.08 15.08
C ASP A 276 -8.26 2.89 14.52
N ALA A 277 -8.28 4.19 14.84
CA ALA A 277 -7.16 5.09 14.62
C ALA A 277 -6.02 4.73 15.58
N LEU A 278 -5.01 4.05 15.05
CA LEU A 278 -3.85 3.61 15.81
C LEU A 278 -2.75 4.66 15.80
N LYS A 279 -1.92 4.66 16.85
CA LYS A 279 -0.77 5.56 16.96
C LYS A 279 0.32 5.18 15.95
N LYS A 280 1.07 6.18 15.51
CA LYS A 280 2.23 6.00 14.63
C LYS A 280 3.23 5.00 15.22
N GLY A 281 3.64 4.03 14.41
CA GLY A 281 4.66 3.03 14.70
C GLY A 281 4.26 1.97 15.73
N CYS A 282 3.01 1.92 16.18
CA CYS A 282 2.60 0.99 17.22
C CYS A 282 2.53 -0.47 16.74
N LEU A 283 2.53 -0.72 15.42
CA LEU A 283 2.57 -2.05 14.81
C LEU A 283 3.85 -2.26 13.99
N SER A 284 4.94 -1.58 14.35
CA SER A 284 6.24 -1.79 13.73
C SER A 284 6.75 -3.21 14.01
N LEU A 285 7.62 -3.71 13.13
CA LEU A 285 8.26 -5.01 13.33
C LEU A 285 9.15 -5.03 14.58
N ASP A 286 9.76 -3.90 14.93
CA ASP A 286 10.61 -3.78 16.12
C ASP A 286 9.80 -3.97 17.40
N ILE A 287 8.62 -3.33 17.51
CA ILE A 287 7.72 -3.48 18.67
C ILE A 287 7.23 -4.93 18.82
N ILE A 288 6.87 -5.58 17.70
CA ILE A 288 6.47 -6.98 17.72
C ILE A 288 7.64 -7.86 18.20
N ARG A 289 8.85 -7.61 17.70
CA ARG A 289 10.04 -8.36 18.11
C ARG A 289 10.36 -8.16 19.59
N GLU A 290 10.26 -6.93 20.09
CA GLU A 290 10.44 -6.62 21.51
C GLU A 290 9.44 -7.37 22.38
N ALA A 291 8.16 -7.44 21.97
CA ALA A 291 7.14 -8.20 22.69
C ALA A 291 7.41 -9.72 22.66
N GLU A 292 7.87 -10.27 21.54
CA GLU A 292 8.28 -11.68 21.43
C GLU A 292 9.51 -12.00 22.29
N ASP A 293 10.50 -11.11 22.30
CA ASP A 293 11.70 -11.22 23.13
C ASP A 293 11.32 -11.24 24.61
N GLU A 294 10.41 -10.36 25.04
CA GLU A 294 9.95 -10.31 26.43
C GLU A 294 9.17 -11.56 26.85
N VAL A 295 8.23 -12.04 26.02
CA VAL A 295 7.51 -13.29 26.29
C VAL A 295 8.48 -14.47 26.37
N ARG A 296 9.51 -14.53 25.52
CA ARG A 296 10.56 -15.55 25.61
C ARG A 296 11.35 -15.43 26.91
N ARG A 297 11.80 -14.23 27.27
CA ARG A 297 12.53 -13.96 28.50
C ARG A 297 11.72 -14.37 29.74
N LEU A 298 10.44 -14.02 29.80
CA LEU A 298 9.53 -14.38 30.90
C LEU A 298 9.32 -15.90 30.99
N ASN A 299 9.17 -16.60 29.87
CA ASN A 299 9.07 -18.06 29.86
C ASN A 299 10.36 -18.73 30.35
N SER A 300 11.53 -18.23 29.94
CA SER A 300 12.81 -18.71 30.46
C SER A 300 12.95 -18.46 31.97
N LEU A 301 12.51 -17.29 32.45
CA LEU A 301 12.50 -16.96 33.87
C LEU A 301 11.55 -17.88 34.66
N LYS A 302 10.34 -18.12 34.15
CA LYS A 302 9.37 -19.07 34.73
C LYS A 302 9.99 -20.46 34.86
N SER A 303 10.62 -20.97 33.80
CA SER A 303 11.29 -22.29 33.83
C SER A 303 12.41 -22.32 34.86
N SER A 304 13.27 -21.30 34.91
CA SER A 304 14.35 -21.21 35.90
C SER A 304 13.82 -21.20 37.35
N LYS A 305 12.74 -20.45 37.61
CA LYS A 305 12.10 -20.38 38.93
C LYS A 305 11.42 -21.69 39.30
N MET A 306 10.83 -22.39 38.33
CA MET A 306 10.27 -23.72 38.57
C MET A 306 11.36 -24.73 38.94
N LYS A 307 12.52 -24.71 38.25
CA LYS A 307 13.68 -25.54 38.62
C LYS A 307 14.16 -25.25 40.04
N GLU A 308 14.29 -23.97 40.40
CA GLU A 308 14.67 -23.55 41.76
C GLU A 308 13.69 -24.09 42.81
N LEU A 309 12.38 -24.01 42.53
CA LEU A 309 11.33 -24.50 43.43
C LEU A 309 11.38 -26.03 43.60
N VAL A 310 11.57 -26.77 42.51
CA VAL A 310 11.76 -28.24 42.53
C VAL A 310 12.93 -28.63 43.43
N PHE A 311 14.10 -27.99 43.27
CA PHE A 311 15.25 -28.28 44.13
C PHE A 311 15.01 -27.88 45.59
N LYS A 312 14.33 -26.77 45.85
CA LYS A 312 13.98 -26.35 47.21
C LYS A 312 13.07 -27.37 47.91
N ARG A 313 12.05 -27.87 47.20
CA ARG A 313 11.17 -28.92 47.72
C ARG A 313 11.91 -30.24 47.92
N GLN A 314 12.81 -30.60 47.01
CA GLN A 314 13.66 -31.77 47.19
C GLN A 314 14.51 -31.64 48.47
N CYS A 315 15.14 -30.48 48.73
CA CYS A 315 15.89 -30.26 49.96
C CYS A 315 15.01 -30.34 51.23
N GLU A 316 13.78 -29.83 51.17
CA GLU A 316 12.81 -29.95 52.28
C GLU A 316 12.49 -31.41 52.58
N LEU A 317 12.24 -32.23 51.55
CA LEU A 317 12.03 -33.67 51.70
C LEU A 317 13.23 -34.32 52.41
N GLU A 318 14.45 -34.05 51.94
CA GLU A 318 15.69 -34.59 52.50
C GLU A 318 15.90 -34.18 53.96
N GLU A 319 15.56 -32.95 54.33
CA GLU A 319 15.61 -32.45 55.71
C GLU A 319 14.64 -33.20 56.62
N ILE A 320 13.40 -33.41 56.19
CA ILE A 320 12.39 -34.16 56.95
C ILE A 320 12.85 -35.62 57.14
N CYS A 321 13.31 -36.26 56.08
CA CYS A 321 13.81 -37.64 56.11
C CYS A 321 15.01 -37.79 57.05
N ARG A 322 16.00 -36.90 56.94
CA ARG A 322 17.21 -36.89 57.78
C ARG A 322 16.87 -36.64 59.26
N GLY A 323 15.97 -35.69 59.55
CA GLY A 323 15.57 -35.36 60.92
C GLY A 323 14.81 -36.47 61.65
N ASN A 324 14.16 -37.38 60.92
CA ASN A 324 13.36 -38.47 61.48
C ASN A 324 13.99 -39.85 61.27
N HIS A 325 15.30 -39.89 60.97
CA HIS A 325 16.08 -41.11 60.76
C HIS A 325 15.43 -42.07 59.74
N MET A 326 14.89 -41.53 58.65
CA MET A 326 14.38 -42.33 57.53
C MET A 326 15.56 -42.73 56.62
N ASP A 327 15.64 -44.01 56.26
CA ASP A 327 16.68 -44.53 55.37
C ASP A 327 16.28 -44.29 53.91
N ILE A 328 16.64 -43.13 53.39
CA ILE A 328 16.45 -42.78 51.98
C ILE A 328 17.82 -42.47 51.41
N ASN A 329 18.16 -43.11 50.29
CA ASN A 329 19.39 -42.85 49.53
C ASN A 329 19.27 -41.50 48.80
N SER A 330 19.27 -40.42 49.60
CA SER A 330 19.05 -39.03 49.22
C SER A 330 20.00 -38.58 48.10
N ASP A 331 21.26 -39.02 48.14
CA ASP A 331 22.27 -38.63 47.14
C ASP A 331 22.01 -39.26 45.76
N ALA A 332 21.51 -40.49 45.70
CA ALA A 332 21.16 -41.14 44.43
C ALA A 332 19.90 -40.49 43.82
N ALA A 333 18.88 -40.25 44.64
CA ALA A 333 17.64 -39.58 44.21
C ALA A 333 17.91 -38.17 43.67
N ARG A 334 18.80 -37.40 44.32
CA ARG A 334 19.18 -36.06 43.88
C ARG A 334 19.90 -36.06 42.54
N LYS A 335 20.79 -37.02 42.29
CA LYS A 335 21.49 -37.16 40.99
C LYS A 335 20.50 -37.50 39.87
N SER A 336 19.61 -38.45 40.09
CA SER A 336 18.57 -38.80 39.12
C SER A 336 17.63 -37.64 38.81
N LEU A 337 17.28 -36.82 39.82
CA LEU A 337 16.47 -35.62 39.62
C LEU A 337 17.20 -34.57 38.75
N VAL A 338 18.48 -34.34 39.00
CA VAL A 338 19.29 -33.41 38.17
C VAL A 338 19.34 -33.89 36.72
N GLU A 339 19.63 -35.17 36.50
CA GLU A 339 19.69 -35.77 35.16
C GLU A 339 18.34 -35.63 34.42
N LEU A 340 17.23 -35.84 35.12
CA LEU A 340 15.87 -35.71 34.56
C LEU A 340 15.52 -34.24 34.20
N ILE A 341 15.98 -33.28 34.99
CA ILE A 341 15.75 -31.85 34.73
C ILE A 341 16.64 -31.33 33.59
N GLU A 342 17.87 -31.84 33.49
CA GLU A 342 18.83 -31.45 32.45
C GLU A 342 18.52 -32.11 31.10
N SER A 343 17.97 -33.33 31.09
CA SER A 343 17.53 -34.01 29.86
C SER A 343 16.31 -33.34 29.22
N GLY A 344 15.55 -32.54 29.98
CA GLY A 344 14.35 -31.85 29.50
C GLY A 344 13.18 -32.81 29.20
N ASP A 345 13.28 -34.06 29.62
CA ASP A 345 12.32 -35.14 29.30
C ASP A 345 11.08 -35.12 30.22
N GLY A 346 11.15 -34.44 31.37
CA GLY A 346 10.04 -34.33 32.33
C GLY A 346 9.46 -32.92 32.45
N ASP A 347 8.12 -32.81 32.57
CA ASP A 347 7.47 -31.57 32.97
C ASP A 347 7.83 -31.24 34.42
N LEU A 348 8.40 -30.06 34.64
CA LEU A 348 8.78 -29.57 35.95
C LEU A 348 7.57 -29.44 36.90
N SER A 349 6.37 -29.20 36.36
CA SER A 349 5.14 -29.15 37.16
C SER A 349 4.80 -30.52 37.76
N ASP A 350 4.90 -31.57 36.95
CA ASP A 350 4.62 -32.95 37.37
C ASP A 350 5.67 -33.46 38.37
N ILE A 351 6.95 -33.13 38.12
CA ILE A 351 8.05 -33.43 39.03
C ILE A 351 7.82 -32.75 40.38
N LEU A 352 7.43 -31.47 40.38
CA LEU A 352 7.15 -30.74 41.61
C LEU A 352 5.99 -31.38 42.39
N ALA A 353 4.89 -31.72 41.71
CA ALA A 353 3.74 -32.38 42.34
C ALA A 353 4.10 -33.75 42.94
N SER A 354 4.98 -34.50 42.27
CA SER A 354 5.50 -35.77 42.79
C SER A 354 6.32 -35.59 44.06
N ILE A 355 7.21 -34.59 44.09
CA ILE A 355 8.01 -34.28 45.29
C ILE A 355 7.10 -33.80 46.43
N ASP A 356 6.12 -32.94 46.17
CA ASP A 356 5.15 -32.51 47.18
C ASP A 356 4.39 -33.71 47.78
N GLY A 357 3.99 -34.69 46.95
CA GLY A 357 3.39 -35.93 47.42
C GLY A 357 4.34 -36.80 48.27
N GLN A 358 5.64 -36.79 47.98
CA GLN A 358 6.65 -37.47 48.81
C GLN A 358 6.89 -36.75 50.13
N ILE A 359 6.90 -35.41 50.13
CA ILE A 359 7.00 -34.60 51.35
C ILE A 359 5.85 -34.93 52.29
N GLU A 360 4.61 -35.02 51.78
CA GLU A 360 3.46 -35.31 52.62
C GLU A 360 3.57 -36.70 53.27
N LYS A 361 3.95 -37.72 52.50
CA LYS A 361 4.21 -39.07 53.04
C LYS A 361 5.32 -39.08 54.09
N ALA A 362 6.41 -38.36 53.85
CA ALA A 362 7.51 -38.26 54.80
C ALA A 362 7.08 -37.56 56.09
N ARG A 363 6.19 -36.56 56.01
CA ARG A 363 5.62 -35.88 57.19
C ARG A 363 4.69 -36.80 57.98
N GLU A 364 3.84 -37.57 57.32
CA GLU A 364 2.98 -38.58 57.97
C GLU A 364 3.83 -39.62 58.70
N GLU A 365 4.89 -40.11 58.06
CA GLU A 365 5.81 -41.07 58.66
C GLU A 365 6.58 -40.46 59.85
N ALA A 366 7.08 -39.23 59.71
CA ALA A 366 7.70 -38.48 60.80
C ALA A 366 6.78 -38.37 62.02
N LEU A 367 5.50 -38.06 61.81
CA LEU A 367 4.50 -38.01 62.87
C LEU A 367 4.31 -39.37 63.55
N SER A 368 4.23 -40.47 62.78
CA SER A 368 4.11 -41.82 63.32
C SER A 368 5.32 -42.25 64.17
N ARG A 369 6.53 -41.81 63.79
CA ARG A 369 7.78 -42.13 64.48
C ARG A 369 8.04 -41.25 65.71
N LYS A 370 7.31 -40.14 65.85
CA LYS A 370 7.54 -39.11 66.88
C LYS A 370 7.60 -39.69 68.29
N GLU A 371 6.63 -40.53 68.67
CA GLU A 371 6.62 -41.11 70.02
C GLU A 371 7.81 -42.03 70.29
N ILE A 372 8.28 -42.73 69.24
CA ILE A 372 9.45 -43.61 69.32
C ILE A 372 10.72 -42.77 69.46
N LEU A 373 10.87 -41.73 68.63
CA LEU A 373 12.01 -40.81 68.69
C LEU A 373 12.07 -40.06 70.04
N ASP A 374 10.93 -39.57 70.55
CA ASP A 374 10.84 -38.94 71.87
C ASP A 374 11.27 -39.89 73.00
N LYS A 375 10.94 -41.19 72.87
CA LYS A 375 11.46 -42.21 73.78
C LYS A 375 12.97 -42.32 73.60
N VAL A 376 13.46 -42.59 72.38
CA VAL A 376 14.89 -42.74 72.08
C VAL A 376 15.72 -41.57 72.62
N ASP A 377 15.25 -40.34 72.52
CA ASP A 377 15.96 -39.17 73.05
C ASP A 377 15.95 -39.12 74.58
N LYS A 378 14.86 -39.51 75.24
CA LYS A 378 14.87 -39.70 76.71
C LYS A 378 15.86 -40.78 77.12
N TRP A 379 15.94 -41.88 76.38
CA TRP A 379 16.90 -42.95 76.62
C TRP A 379 18.34 -42.46 76.40
N ARG A 380 18.61 -41.75 75.31
CA ARG A 380 19.91 -41.14 75.00
C ARG A 380 20.34 -40.18 76.11
N HIS A 381 19.48 -39.26 76.51
CA HIS A 381 19.77 -38.32 77.59
C HIS A 381 20.06 -39.03 78.91
N ALA A 382 19.26 -40.04 79.25
CA ALA A 382 19.48 -40.78 80.47
C ALA A 382 20.77 -41.63 80.42
N LYS A 383 21.16 -42.12 79.24
CA LYS A 383 22.46 -42.78 79.00
C LYS A 383 23.63 -41.81 79.14
N GLU A 384 23.51 -40.59 78.62
CA GLU A 384 24.51 -39.53 78.80
C GLU A 384 24.68 -39.14 80.28
N GLU A 385 23.57 -39.04 81.03
CA GLU A 385 23.61 -38.80 82.49
C GLU A 385 24.19 -40.00 83.26
N GLU A 386 24.00 -41.24 82.79
CA GLU A 386 24.67 -42.43 83.34
C GLU A 386 26.18 -42.38 83.14
N THR A 387 26.65 -42.07 81.93
CA THR A 387 28.08 -41.91 81.66
C THR A 387 28.69 -40.79 82.49
N TRP A 388 28.00 -39.63 82.59
CA TRP A 388 28.46 -38.53 83.44
C TRP A 388 28.51 -38.92 84.92
N LEU A 389 27.52 -39.68 85.41
CA LEU A 389 27.48 -40.14 86.79
C LEU A 389 28.61 -41.14 87.08
N ASP A 390 28.89 -42.07 86.17
CA ASP A 390 29.98 -43.04 86.29
C ASP A 390 31.34 -42.34 86.36
N ASP A 391 31.57 -41.35 85.48
CA ASP A 391 32.76 -40.50 85.52
C ASP A 391 32.87 -39.70 86.83
N TYR A 392 31.75 -39.14 87.31
CA TYR A 392 31.69 -38.42 88.58
C TYR A 392 31.90 -39.33 89.80
N GLU A 393 31.43 -40.58 89.74
CA GLU A 393 31.61 -41.55 90.82
C GLU A 393 33.06 -42.02 90.93
N LYS A 394 33.79 -42.07 89.81
CA LYS A 394 35.22 -42.41 89.73
C LYS A 394 36.15 -41.25 90.12
N ASP A 395 35.65 -40.02 90.26
CA ASP A 395 36.45 -38.86 90.67
C ASP A 395 36.77 -38.91 92.18
N GLU A 396 38.06 -39.08 92.53
CA GLU A 396 38.53 -39.10 93.91
C GLU A 396 38.35 -37.76 94.64
N ASN A 397 38.24 -36.63 93.91
CA ASN A 397 38.05 -35.30 94.47
C ASN A 397 36.59 -34.86 94.59
N ARG A 398 35.63 -35.77 94.35
CA ARG A 398 34.18 -35.46 94.30
C ARG A 398 33.58 -34.85 95.58
N PHE A 399 34.21 -35.08 96.74
CA PHE A 399 33.78 -34.51 98.03
C PHE A 399 34.66 -33.34 98.51
N SER A 400 35.59 -32.86 97.69
CA SER A 400 36.36 -31.67 98.01
C SER A 400 35.41 -30.48 98.19
N ALA A 401 35.62 -29.68 99.24
CA ALA A 401 34.73 -28.58 99.64
C ALA A 401 34.85 -27.35 98.72
N VAL A 402 34.74 -27.56 97.41
CA VAL A 402 34.79 -26.52 96.39
C VAL A 402 33.38 -25.97 96.17
N ARG A 403 33.29 -24.66 95.89
CA ARG A 403 32.03 -23.93 95.66
C ARG A 403 31.27 -24.55 94.47
N GLY A 404 30.28 -25.40 94.75
CA GLY A 404 29.48 -26.09 93.74
C GLY A 404 29.21 -27.58 94.02
N ALA A 405 29.93 -28.21 94.96
CA ALA A 405 29.82 -29.64 95.27
C ALA A 405 28.38 -30.11 95.56
N HIS A 406 27.59 -29.32 96.30
CA HIS A 406 26.18 -29.61 96.57
C HIS A 406 25.29 -29.65 95.31
N LYS A 407 25.63 -28.85 94.27
CA LYS A 407 24.89 -28.88 93.00
C LYS A 407 25.20 -30.14 92.20
N ASN A 408 26.46 -30.58 92.19
CA ASN A 408 26.87 -31.82 91.53
C ASN A 408 26.28 -33.05 92.24
N LEU A 409 26.28 -33.07 93.57
CA LEU A 409 25.62 -34.12 94.34
C LEU A 409 24.11 -34.18 94.04
N LYS A 410 23.43 -33.03 93.98
CA LYS A 410 22.01 -32.96 93.60
C LYS A 410 21.76 -33.40 92.14
N ARG A 411 22.69 -33.16 91.22
CA ARG A 411 22.63 -33.69 89.84
C ARG A 411 22.82 -35.20 89.85
N ALA A 412 23.78 -35.72 90.60
CA ALA A 412 24.02 -37.16 90.73
C ALA A 412 22.80 -37.90 91.29
N GLU A 413 22.13 -37.37 92.33
CA GLU A 413 20.88 -37.94 92.84
C GLU A 413 19.76 -37.93 91.79
N LYS A 414 19.62 -36.82 91.05
CA LYS A 414 18.65 -36.73 89.94
C LYS A 414 18.97 -37.69 88.80
N ALA A 415 20.23 -37.83 88.42
CA ALA A 415 20.70 -38.77 87.40
C ALA A 415 20.41 -40.21 87.82
N ARG A 416 20.74 -40.60 89.06
CA ARG A 416 20.38 -41.92 89.62
C ARG A 416 18.88 -42.19 89.57
N SER A 417 18.05 -41.21 89.94
CA SER A 417 16.59 -41.33 89.84
C SER A 417 16.07 -41.38 88.41
N LEU A 418 16.76 -40.76 87.45
CA LEU A 418 16.40 -40.79 86.04
C LEU A 418 16.74 -42.16 85.44
N ILE A 419 17.93 -42.67 85.72
CA ILE A 419 18.43 -43.98 85.27
C ILE A 419 17.59 -45.12 85.86
N SER A 420 17.20 -45.04 87.15
CA SER A 420 16.36 -46.07 87.77
C SER A 420 14.94 -46.17 87.21
N LYS A 421 14.46 -45.12 86.53
CA LYS A 421 13.16 -45.11 85.84
C LYS A 421 13.22 -45.67 84.42
N ILE A 422 14.41 -45.96 83.93
CA ILE A 422 14.60 -46.64 82.66
C ILE A 422 14.33 -48.13 82.87
N PRO A 423 13.37 -48.77 82.16
CA PRO A 423 13.17 -50.20 82.25
C PRO A 423 14.42 -50.97 81.77
N GLY A 424 15.05 -51.76 82.64
CA GLY A 424 16.28 -52.51 82.29
C GLY A 424 16.13 -53.62 81.24
N GLU A 425 14.93 -53.91 80.73
CA GLU A 425 14.63 -55.13 79.95
C GLU A 425 13.74 -54.89 78.72
N SER A 426 14.10 -53.98 77.81
CA SER A 426 13.42 -53.93 76.50
C SER A 426 14.35 -53.72 75.30
N LEU A 427 15.61 -54.13 75.44
CA LEU A 427 16.64 -54.00 74.39
C LEU A 427 16.84 -55.27 73.52
N VAL A 428 16.13 -56.37 73.80
CA VAL A 428 16.15 -57.56 72.93
C VAL A 428 14.93 -57.63 72.01
N ALA A 429 13.84 -56.89 72.28
CA ALA A 429 12.58 -57.00 71.53
C ALA A 429 12.37 -55.92 70.45
N LEU A 430 13.26 -54.92 70.31
CA LEU A 430 13.10 -53.80 69.36
C LEU A 430 14.19 -53.71 68.28
N LEU A 431 15.09 -54.70 68.22
CA LEU A 431 16.11 -54.86 67.17
C LEU A 431 16.00 -56.24 66.48
N GLY A 432 14.77 -56.77 66.37
CA GLY A 432 14.44 -57.97 65.60
C GLY A 432 13.62 -57.61 64.37
#